data_AF-A0AAW6GUG1-F1
#
_entry.id   AF-A0AAW6GUG1-F1
#
_cell.length_a   1.000
_cell.length_b   1.000
_cell.length_c   1.000
_cell.angle_alpha   90.00
_cell.angle_beta   90.00
_cell.angle_gamma   90.00
#
_symmetry.space_group_name_H-M   'P 1'
#
loop_
_entity.id
_entity.type
_entity.pdbx_description
1 polymer ?
#
loop_
_entity_poly.entity_id
_entity_poly.type
_entity_poly.pdbx_seq_one_letter_code
_entity_poly.pdbx_strand_id
1 'polypeptide(L)' 'MNIEKIIFNLLSAHRWVRYWIQKEIVGLTMPGEYVEIRSSFLSDKDLADILEAGFKIKSICSKKIDADAYNDVLLMREL' A
#
# COMPACT_ATOMS: atom_id res chain seq x y z
N MET A 1 15.82 -2.84 -2.21
CA MET A 1 14.81 -3.85 -2.60
C MET A 1 13.99 -3.29 -3.76
N ASN A 2 13.67 -4.09 -4.78
CA ASN A 2 12.93 -3.64 -5.97
C ASN A 2 11.41 -3.64 -5.65
N ILE A 3 10.78 -2.46 -5.69
CA ILE A 3 9.38 -2.27 -5.26
C ILE A 3 8.41 -3.00 -6.18
N GLU A 4 8.73 -3.10 -7.47
CA GLU A 4 7.93 -3.82 -8.46
C GLU A 4 7.82 -5.31 -8.13
N LYS A 5 8.90 -5.92 -7.62
CA LYS A 5 8.91 -7.30 -7.14
C LYS A 5 8.04 -7.48 -5.89
N ILE A 6 8.09 -6.54 -4.95
CA ILE A 6 7.24 -6.57 -3.75
C ILE A 6 5.78 -6.49 -4.16
N ILE A 7 5.42 -5.51 -5.02
CA ILE A 7 4.07 -5.35 -5.55
C ILE A 7 3.59 -6.62 -6.23
N PHE A 8 4.42 -7.22 -7.10
CA PHE A 8 4.08 -8.45 -7.79
C PHE A 8 3.77 -9.60 -6.81
N ASN A 9 4.56 -9.74 -5.75
CA ASN A 9 4.34 -10.76 -4.73
C ASN A 9 3.07 -10.53 -3.89
N LEU A 10 2.60 -9.28 -3.77
CA LEU A 10 1.38 -8.93 -3.06
C LEU A 10 0.11 -9.25 -3.85
N LEU A 11 0.21 -9.42 -5.17
CA LEU A 11 -0.94 -9.69 -6.04
C LEU A 11 -1.54 -11.07 -5.72
N SER A 12 -2.82 -11.08 -5.36
CA SER A 12 -3.62 -12.30 -5.22
C SER A 12 -5.07 -12.01 -5.61
N ALA A 13 -5.87 -13.05 -5.83
CA ALA A 13 -7.26 -12.91 -6.30
C ALA A 13 -8.15 -12.02 -5.42
N HIS A 14 -7.79 -11.82 -4.14
CA HIS A 14 -8.56 -11.03 -3.17
C HIS A 14 -7.80 -9.81 -2.63
N ARG A 15 -6.79 -9.34 -3.37
CA ARG A 15 -6.01 -8.15 -3.03
C ARG A 15 -6.02 -7.16 -4.18
N TRP A 16 -6.29 -5.91 -3.88
CA TRP A 16 -6.09 -4.81 -4.82
C TRP A 16 -4.89 -3.99 -4.36
N VAL A 17 -3.97 -3.75 -5.29
CA VAL A 17 -2.74 -3.00 -5.03
C VAL A 17 -2.63 -1.91 -6.09
N ARG A 18 -2.40 -0.67 -5.65
CA ARG A 18 -2.13 0.48 -6.52
C ARG A 18 -0.79 1.08 -6.16
N TYR A 19 0.06 1.29 -7.16
CA TYR A 19 1.34 1.95 -7.03
C TYR A 19 1.39 3.19 -7.90
N TRP A 20 1.92 4.28 -7.37
CA TRP A 20 2.17 5.50 -8.15
C TRP A 20 3.29 6.33 -7.53
N ILE A 21 3.89 7.17 -8.37
CA ILE A 21 4.88 8.16 -7.98
C ILE A 21 4.25 9.54 -8.12
N GLN A 22 4.24 10.29 -7.02
CA GLN A 22 3.83 11.68 -7.00
C GLN A 22 5.09 12.55 -7.02
N LYS A 23 5.29 13.33 -8.09
CA LYS A 23 6.48 14.20 -8.23
C LYS A 23 6.27 15.60 -7.67
N GLU A 24 5.03 16.08 -7.69
CA GLU A 24 4.66 17.44 -7.30
C GLU A 24 3.61 17.42 -6.20
N ILE A 25 3.41 18.51 -5.48
CA ILE A 25 2.31 18.62 -4.53
C ILE A 25 1.00 18.70 -5.32
N VAL A 26 0.06 17.77 -5.09
CA VAL A 26 -1.28 17.79 -5.71
C VAL A 26 -2.33 17.71 -4.61
N GLY A 27 -2.99 18.85 -4.36
CA GLY A 27 -3.93 18.99 -3.25
C GLY A 27 -3.24 18.74 -1.90
N LEU A 28 -3.68 17.71 -1.18
CA LEU A 28 -3.09 17.28 0.09
C LEU A 28 -2.02 16.17 -0.07
N THR A 29 -1.71 15.78 -1.30
CA THR A 29 -0.74 14.71 -1.58
C THR A 29 0.65 15.30 -1.78
N MET A 30 1.58 14.93 -0.91
CA MET A 30 2.99 15.33 -0.98
C MET A 30 3.74 14.51 -2.04
N PRO A 31 4.85 15.02 -2.60
CA PRO A 31 5.78 14.23 -3.39
C PRO A 31 6.25 13.00 -2.63
N GLY A 32 6.37 11.88 -3.33
CA GLY A 32 6.70 10.59 -2.73
C GLY A 32 6.29 9.44 -3.64
N GLU A 33 6.78 8.26 -3.30
CA GLU A 33 6.24 7.01 -3.84
C GLU A 33 5.17 6.47 -2.90
N TYR A 34 4.09 5.96 -3.50
CA TYR A 34 2.92 5.50 -2.77
C TYR A 34 2.52 4.09 -3.19
N VAL A 35 2.12 3.31 -2.19
CA VAL A 35 1.48 2.01 -2.37
C VAL A 35 0.18 2.01 -1.57
N GLU A 36 -0.93 1.72 -2.21
CA GLU A 36 -2.22 1.50 -1.56
C GLU A 36 -2.60 0.03 -1.69
N ILE A 37 -2.88 -0.62 -0.56
CA ILE A 37 -3.23 -2.03 -0.48
C ILE A 37 -4.61 -2.15 0.14
N ARG A 38 -5.54 -2.73 -0.60
CA ARG A 38 -6.84 -3.16 -0.09
C ARG A 38 -6.82 -4.67 0.09
N SER A 39 -6.97 -5.12 1.33
CA SER A 39 -7.03 -6.55 1.65
C SER A 39 -7.80 -6.84 2.94
N SER A 40 -8.41 -8.02 3.02
CA SER A 40 -8.89 -8.60 4.28
C SER A 40 -7.74 -9.04 5.20
N PHE A 41 -6.57 -9.37 4.63
CA PHE A 41 -5.40 -9.83 5.38
C PHE A 41 -4.08 -9.51 4.68
N LEU A 42 -3.18 -8.85 5.42
CA LEU A 42 -1.77 -8.65 5.05
C LEU A 42 -0.91 -9.44 6.02
N SER A 43 -0.03 -10.32 5.50
CA SER A 43 0.84 -11.09 6.37
C SER A 43 1.92 -10.21 7.01
N ASP A 44 2.48 -10.69 8.12
CA ASP A 44 3.65 -10.08 8.77
C ASP A 44 4.84 -9.95 7.81
N LYS A 45 5.08 -10.98 6.98
CA LYS A 45 6.10 -10.97 5.94
C LYS A 45 5.84 -9.93 4.86
N ASP A 46 4.61 -9.90 4.32
CA ASP A 46 4.22 -8.92 3.29
C ASP A 46 4.43 -7.49 3.81
N LEU A 47 4.04 -7.24 5.06
CA LEU A 47 4.22 -5.94 5.70
C LEU A 47 5.71 -5.62 5.93
N ALA A 48 6.49 -6.58 6.43
CA ALA A 48 7.92 -6.41 6.65
C ALA A 48 8.66 -6.05 5.35
N ASP A 49 8.40 -6.76 4.26
CA ASP A 49 9.03 -6.50 2.96
C ASP A 49 8.77 -5.04 2.50
N ILE A 50 7.54 -4.53 2.68
CA ILE A 50 7.20 -3.15 2.32
C ILE A 50 7.94 -2.13 3.22
N LEU A 51 7.97 -2.38 4.53
CA LEU A 51 8.64 -1.50 5.49
C LEU A 51 10.17 -1.48 5.28
N GLU A 52 10.78 -2.63 5.01
CA GLU A 52 12.20 -2.76 4.66
C GLU A 52 12.54 -2.05 3.33
N ALA A 53 11.57 -1.90 2.44
CA ALA A 53 11.72 -1.09 1.22
C ALA A 53 11.63 0.42 1.46
N GLY A 54 11.52 0.86 2.72
CA GLY A 54 11.54 2.25 3.15
C GLY A 54 10.18 2.93 3.19
N PHE A 55 9.10 2.21 2.91
CA PHE A 55 7.75 2.74 3.02
C PHE A 55 7.30 2.81 4.48
N LYS A 56 6.53 3.85 4.80
CA LYS A 56 5.90 4.05 6.10
C LYS A 56 4.39 4.03 5.93
N ILE A 57 3.67 3.48 6.91
CA ILE A 57 2.22 3.52 6.94
C ILE A 57 1.79 4.98 7.13
N LYS A 58 1.04 5.51 6.16
CA LYS A 58 0.45 6.86 6.19
C LYS A 58 -0.94 6.82 6.79
N SER A 59 -1.75 5.82 6.45
CA SER A 59 -3.07 5.61 7.04
C SER A 59 -3.54 4.16 6.90
N ILE A 60 -4.45 3.78 7.79
CA ILE A 60 -5.21 2.53 7.72
C ILE A 60 -6.69 2.91 7.84
N CYS A 61 -7.51 2.47 6.89
CA CYS A 61 -8.94 2.69 6.92
C CYS A 61 -9.68 1.37 6.74
N SER A 62 -10.36 0.93 7.80
CA SER A 62 -11.24 -0.24 7.71
C SER A 62 -12.50 0.10 6.91
N LYS A 63 -12.89 -0.83 6.05
CA LYS A 63 -14.06 -0.73 5.18
C LYS A 63 -14.87 -2.01 5.33
N LYS A 64 -16.18 -1.84 5.29
CA LYS A 64 -17.14 -2.93 5.20
C LYS A 64 -18.02 -2.68 3.98
N ILE A 65 -17.99 -3.58 3.00
CA ILE A 65 -18.94 -3.60 1.88
C ILE A 65 -19.72 -4.88 2.03
N ASP A 66 -21.03 -4.76 2.28
CA ASP A 66 -21.92 -5.88 2.48
C ASP A 66 -21.39 -6.87 3.55
N ALA A 67 -21.10 -8.10 3.13
CA ALA A 67 -20.56 -9.15 3.99
C ALA A 67 -19.02 -9.09 4.13
N ASP A 68 -18.34 -8.35 3.25
CA ASP A 68 -16.88 -8.30 3.20
C ASP A 68 -16.31 -7.18 4.07
N ALA A 69 -15.24 -7.51 4.79
CA ALA A 69 -14.46 -6.57 5.59
C ALA A 69 -13.01 -6.56 5.10
N TYR A 70 -12.49 -5.36 4.86
CA TYR A 70 -11.13 -5.16 4.39
C TYR A 70 -10.55 -3.86 4.93
N ASN A 71 -9.23 -3.74 4.87
CA ASN A 71 -8.51 -2.53 5.23
C ASN A 71 -7.85 -1.94 3.99
N ASP A 72 -8.01 -0.63 3.83
CA ASP A 72 -7.22 0.18 2.90
C ASP A 72 -6.01 0.69 3.68
N VAL A 73 -4.83 0.20 3.31
CA VAL A 73 -3.54 0.60 3.89
C VAL A 73 -2.81 1.46 2.87
N LEU A 74 -2.62 2.74 3.21
CA LEU A 74 -1.83 3.67 2.40
C LEU A 74 -0.43 3.74 2.98
N LEU A 75 0.56 3.45 2.15
CA LEU A 75 1.98 3.54 2.48
C LEU A 75 2.67 4.56 1.60
N MET A 76 3.67 5.25 2.15
CA MET A 76 4.45 6.26 1.45
C MET A 76 5.92 6.21 1.84
N ARG A 77 6.81 6.42 0.86
CA ARG A 77 8.20 6.82 1.11
C ARG A 77 8.49 8.13 0.40
N GLU A 78 9.33 8.95 1.01
CA GLU A 78 9.82 10.20 0.41
C GLU A 78 10.69 9.87 -0.80
N LEU A 79 10.66 10.74 -1.82
CA LEU A 79 11.53 10.69 -2.99
C LEU A 79 12.91 11.27 -2.67
#